data_AF-A0A523BHC2-F1
#
_entry.id   AF-A0A523BHC2-F1
#
_cell.length_a   1.000
_cell.length_b   1.000
_cell.length_c   1.000
_cell.angle_alpha   90.00
_cell.angle_beta   90.00
_cell.angle_gamma   90.00
#
_symmetry.space_group_name_H-M   'P 1'
#
loop_
_entity.id
_entity.type
_entity.pdbx_description
1 polymer ?
#
loop_
_entity_poly.entity_id
_entity_poly.type
_entity_poly.pdbx_seq_one_letter_code
_entity_poly.pdbx_strand_id
1 'polypeptide(L)' 'MERSEGDIRVKFEIVEDSRDQMYKAFIRLYDGNRIGLQIYRTARTKEELLKMLKEMKDWPRWLGDPQDRLIREILSSL' A
#
# COMPACT_ATOMS: atom_id res chain seq x y z
N MET A 1 0.81 -9.12 0.55
CA MET A 1 1.86 -9.05 1.59
C MET A 1 1.30 -8.32 2.80
N GLU A 2 1.75 -8.65 4.00
CA GLU A 2 1.20 -8.07 5.23
C GLU A 2 2.31 -7.88 6.28
N ARG A 3 2.23 -6.79 7.04
CA ARG A 3 3.06 -6.51 8.23
C ARG A 3 2.17 -5.95 9.34
N SER A 4 2.57 -6.15 10.59
CA SER A 4 1.83 -5.69 11.76
C SER A 4 2.75 -5.26 12.89
N GLU A 5 2.34 -4.25 13.65
CA GLU A 5 2.97 -3.82 14.89
C GLU A 5 1.89 -3.42 15.90
N GLY A 6 1.84 -4.10 17.05
CA GLY A 6 0.75 -3.95 18.01
C GLY A 6 -0.62 -4.22 17.36
N ASP A 7 -1.56 -3.31 17.57
CA ASP A 7 -2.91 -3.38 16.99
C ASP A 7 -2.97 -2.88 15.54
N ILE A 8 -1.86 -2.39 14.99
CA ILE A 8 -1.79 -1.85 13.63
C ILE A 8 -1.40 -2.97 12.67
N ARG A 9 -2.16 -3.10 11.58
CA ARG A 9 -1.84 -4.03 10.49
C ARG A 9 -1.91 -3.33 9.15
N VAL A 10 -0.92 -3.58 8.30
CA VAL A 10 -0.83 -3.06 6.93
C VAL A 10 -0.86 -4.21 5.95
N LYS A 11 -1.86 -4.24 5.08
CA LYS A 11 -1.98 -5.23 4.00
C LYS A 11 -1.78 -4.55 2.65
N PHE A 12 -0.85 -5.08 1.86
CA PHE A 12 -0.57 -4.64 0.50
C PHE A 12 -0.97 -5.70 -0.52
N GLU A 13 -1.72 -5.29 -1.55
CA GLU A 13 -2.16 -6.15 -2.64
C GLU A 13 -1.99 -5.43 -3.98
N ILE A 14 -1.46 -6.14 -4.98
CA ILE A 14 -1.48 -5.71 -6.38
C ILE A 14 -2.39 -6.66 -7.14
N VAL A 15 -3.32 -6.10 -7.91
CA VAL A 15 -4.28 -6.83 -8.73
C VAL A 15 -4.10 -6.38 -10.18
N GLU A 16 -4.01 -7.33 -11.09
CA GLU A 16 -4.11 -7.05 -12.53
C GLU A 16 -5.60 -6.95 -12.89
N ASP A 17 -6.00 -5.81 -13.43
CA ASP A 17 -7.33 -5.60 -13.98
C ASP A 17 -7.30 -5.82 -15.49
N SER A 18 -7.78 -6.99 -15.91
CA SER A 18 -7.82 -7.40 -17.31
C SER A 18 -8.83 -6.62 -18.15
N ARG A 19 -9.81 -5.95 -17.54
CA ARG A 19 -10.79 -5.12 -18.27
C ARG A 19 -10.19 -3.77 -18.64
N ASP A 20 -9.47 -3.17 -17.70
CA ASP A 20 -8.85 -1.85 -17.89
C ASP A 20 -7.43 -1.93 -18.50
N GLN A 21 -6.86 -3.14 -18.60
CA GLN A 21 -5.45 -3.38 -18.94
C GLN A 21 -4.52 -2.52 -18.06
N MET A 22 -4.69 -2.66 -16.74
CA MET A 22 -3.94 -1.91 -15.74
C MET A 22 -3.65 -2.76 -14.51
N TYR A 23 -2.60 -2.38 -13.78
CA TYR A 23 -2.32 -2.89 -12.45
C TYR A 23 -2.88 -1.93 -11.41
N LYS A 24 -3.51 -2.47 -10.36
CA LYS A 24 -4.14 -1.75 -9.26
C LYS A 24 -3.46 -2.14 -7.95
N ALA A 25 -2.91 -1.17 -7.21
CA ALA A 25 -2.34 -1.39 -5.88
C ALA A 25 -3.29 -0.91 -4.80
N PHE A 26 -3.42 -1.71 -3.75
CA PHE A 26 -4.20 -1.42 -2.56
C PHE A 26 -3.31 -1.55 -1.32
N ILE A 27 -3.20 -0.48 -0.55
CA ILE A 27 -2.60 -0.50 0.79
C ILE A 27 -3.74 -0.28 1.79
N ARG A 28 -4.03 -1.28 2.61
CA ARG A 28 -5.07 -1.22 3.64
C ARG A 28 -4.45 -1.18 5.02
N LEU A 29 -4.81 -0.15 5.79
CA LEU A 29 -4.46 -0.02 7.19
C LEU A 29 -5.62 -0.50 8.04
N TYR A 30 -5.31 -1.33 9.02
CA TYR A 30 -6.24 -1.81 10.02
C TYR A 30 -5.81 -1.30 11.39
N ASP A 31 -6.79 -0.83 12.15
CA ASP A 31 -6.68 -0.51 13.57
C ASP A 31 -7.54 -1.53 14.32
N GLY A 32 -6.87 -2.54 14.89
CA GLY A 32 -7.50 -3.78 15.34
C GLY A 32 -8.21 -4.51 14.20
N ASN A 33 -9.53 -4.69 14.33
CA ASN A 33 -10.34 -5.45 13.35
C ASN A 33 -11.00 -4.60 12.27
N ARG A 34 -10.81 -3.26 12.26
CA ARG A 34 -11.47 -2.36 11.31
C ARG A 34 -10.48 -1.81 10.29
N ILE A 35 -10.91 -1.68 9.04
CA ILE A 35 -10.15 -0.95 8.01
C ILE A 35 -10.29 0.55 8.31
N GLY A 36 -9.18 1.19 8.66
CA GLY A 36 -9.12 2.63 8.92
C GLY A 36 -8.76 3.45 7.68
N LEU A 37 -7.99 2.88 6.74
CA LEU A 37 -7.58 3.57 5.50
C LEU A 37 -7.35 2.58 4.36
N GLN A 38 -7.67 3.00 3.14
CA GLN A 38 -7.29 2.33 1.90
C GLN A 38 -6.67 3.33 0.92
N ILE A 39 -5.40 3.13 0.56
CA ILE A 39 -4.71 3.89 -0.49
C ILE A 39 -4.75 3.07 -1.78
N TYR A 40 -5.12 3.73 -2.89
CA TYR A 40 -5.28 3.12 -4.20
C TYR A 40 -4.42 3.81 -5.25
N ARG A 41 -3.72 3.03 -6.09
CA ARG A 41 -2.92 3.51 -7.22
C ARG A 41 -3.05 2.59 -8.42
N THR A 42 -2.82 3.13 -9.62
CA THR A 42 -2.84 2.37 -10.86
C THR A 42 -1.68 2.69 -11.77
N ALA A 43 -1.22 1.71 -12.54
CA ALA A 43 -0.26 1.91 -13.62
C ALA A 43 -0.49 0.91 -14.75
N ARG A 44 0.13 1.13 -15.91
CA ARG A 44 -0.02 0.22 -17.07
C ARG A 44 0.77 -1.05 -16.91
N THR A 45 1.91 -1.00 -16.22
CA THR A 45 2.72 -2.17 -15.89
C THR A 45 2.89 -2.32 -14.39
N LYS A 46 3.21 -3.53 -13.95
CA LYS A 46 3.49 -3.81 -12.53
C LYS A 46 4.75 -3.07 -12.07
N GLU A 47 5.76 -2.98 -12.93
CA GLU A 47 7.04 -2.32 -12.66
C GLU A 47 6.85 -0.81 -12.47
N GLU A 48 6.04 -0.17 -13.33
CA GLU A 48 5.70 1.25 -13.22
C GLU A 48 4.97 1.52 -11.90
N LEU A 49 3.98 0.68 -11.56
CA LEU A 49 3.23 0.79 -10.30
C LEU A 49 4.15 0.70 -9.08
N LEU A 50 5.06 -0.28 -9.06
CA LEU A 50 6.01 -0.47 -7.98
C LEU A 50 6.97 0.72 -7.85
N LYS A 51 7.48 1.24 -8.97
CA LYS A 51 8.33 2.43 -8.99
C LYS A 51 7.60 3.63 -8.39
N MET A 52 6.37 3.91 -8.86
CA MET A 52 5.55 5.02 -8.35
C MET A 52 5.30 4.91 -6.85
N LEU A 53 4.99 3.70 -6.35
CA LEU A 53 4.77 3.47 -4.92
C LEU A 53 6.02 3.71 -4.08
N LYS A 54 7.20 3.27 -4.55
CA LYS A 54 8.49 3.48 -3.85
C LYS A 54 8.92 4.95 -3.84
N GLU A 55 8.64 5.66 -4.92
CA GLU A 55 8.99 7.08 -5.08
C GLU A 55 7.93 8.03 -4.50
N MET A 56 6.83 7.50 -3.95
CA MET A 56 5.75 8.30 -3.39
C MET A 56 6.25 9.08 -2.16
N LYS A 57 6.28 10.41 -2.31
CA LYS A 57 6.64 11.36 -1.25
C LYS A 57 5.42 11.85 -0.47
N ASP A 58 4.26 11.88 -1.12
CA ASP A 58 3.02 12.44 -0.57
C ASP A 58 2.13 11.36 0.06
N TRP A 59 2.67 10.66 1.06
CA TRP A 59 1.81 9.85 1.91
C TRP A 59 0.83 10.76 2.67
N PRO A 60 -0.42 10.30 2.92
CA PRO A 60 -1.40 11.09 3.65
C PRO A 60 -0.79 11.66 4.95
N ARG A 61 -0.86 12.99 5.16
CA ARG A 61 -0.19 13.67 6.29
C ARG A 61 -0.63 13.22 7.68
N TRP A 62 -1.80 12.58 7.76
CA TRP A 62 -2.39 12.06 8.99
C TRP A 62 -2.03 10.58 9.25
N LEU A 63 -1.22 9.98 8.38
CA LEU A 63 -0.70 8.63 8.54
C LEU A 63 0.37 8.67 9.64
N GLY A 64 0.13 7.94 10.73
CA GLY A 64 1.06 7.93 11.86
C GLY A 64 2.36 7.19 11.56
N ASP A 65 3.37 7.42 12.41
CA ASP A 65 4.72 6.83 12.27
C ASP A 65 4.74 5.31 12.12
N PRO A 66 4.04 4.49 12.95
CA PRO A 66 4.08 3.05 12.76
C PRO A 66 3.44 2.62 11.44
N GLN A 67 2.39 3.30 10.97
CA GLN A 67 1.76 2.99 9.68
C GLN A 67 2.71 3.30 8.51
N ASP A 68 3.36 4.47 8.50
CA ASP A 68 4.25 4.88 7.39
C ASP A 68 5.45 3.95 7.30
N ARG A 69 6.07 3.64 8.45
CA ARG A 69 7.19 2.70 8.50
C ARG A 69 6.81 1.31 7.98
N LEU A 70 5.69 0.74 8.43
CA LEU A 70 5.25 -0.58 7.97
C LEU A 70 4.95 -0.61 6.46
N ILE A 71 4.37 0.45 5.91
CA ILE A 71 4.19 0.59 4.45
C ILE A 71 5.56 0.58 3.76
N ARG A 72 6.52 1.38 4.22
CA ARG A 72 7.86 1.45 3.63
C ARG A 72 8.62 0.13 3.71
N GLU A 73 8.48 -0.59 4.82
CA GLU A 73 9.10 -1.92 4.98
C GLU A 73 8.53 -2.95 3.98
N ILE A 74 7.20 -2.93 3.78
CA ILE A 74 6.56 -3.75 2.75
C ILE A 74 7.11 -3.39 1.36
N LEU A 75 7.14 -2.09 1.04
CA LEU A 75 7.61 -1.61 -0.26
C LEU A 75 9.10 -1.87 -0.51
N SER A 76 9.93 -1.86 0.53
CA SER A 76 11.37 -2.15 0.44
C SER A 76 11.66 -3.64 0.26
N SER A 77 10.71 -4.52 0.62
CA SER A 77 10.83 -5.98 0.48
C SER A 77 10.34 -6.49 -0.89
N LEU A 78 9.84 -5.60 -1.75
CA LEU A 78 9.34 -5.86 -3.10
C LEU A 78 10.41 -5.54 -4.16
#